data_AF-A0A7X6L7Q5-F1
#
_entry.id   AF-A0A7X6L7Q5-F1
#
_cell.length_a   1.000
_cell.length_b   1.000
_cell.length_c   1.000
_cell.angle_alpha   90.00
_cell.angle_beta   90.00
_cell.angle_gamma   90.00
#
_symmetry.space_group_name_H-M   'P 1'
#
loop_
_entity.id
_entity.type
_entity.pdbx_description
1 polymer ?
#
loop_
_entity_poly.entity_id
_entity_poly.type
_entity_poly.pdbx_seq_one_letter_code
_entity_poly.pdbx_strand_id
1 'polypeptide(L)'
;MAVLALAIGALGATAPAATALPLGVPPARTLCGGDGAGIGMIAAFYDPDRNYSGVPTLWIHPEFVFAPDRPGGSCGVTVTVSWRNSDTGVFGTLPPIWLDDRTPAEENVAGSWIPVGIPAGLGRVEVLIATDSPHVPGKGVFVVT
;
A
#
# COMPACT_ATOMS: atom_id res chain seq x y z
N MET A 1 63.83 0.83 -24.72
CA MET A 1 62.38 0.63 -24.95
C MET A 1 62.05 -0.78 -24.45
N ALA A 2 61.06 -1.07 -23.61
CA ALA A 2 59.82 -0.37 -23.25
C ALA A 2 59.45 -0.66 -21.78
N VAL A 3 58.73 0.27 -21.14
CA VAL A 3 58.11 0.09 -19.82
C VAL A 3 56.69 -0.41 -20.04
N LEU A 4 56.37 -1.60 -19.53
CA LEU A 4 55.02 -2.17 -19.57
C LEU A 4 54.24 -1.67 -18.35
N ALA A 5 53.34 -0.72 -18.55
CA ALA A 5 52.40 -0.28 -17.53
C ALA A 5 51.17 -1.20 -17.53
N LEU A 6 51.00 -2.03 -16.49
CA LEU A 6 49.76 -2.74 -16.25
C LEU A 6 48.76 -1.79 -15.58
N ALA A 7 47.82 -1.26 -16.36
CA ALA A 7 46.62 -0.62 -15.84
C ALA A 7 45.59 -1.72 -15.50
N ILE A 8 45.44 -2.04 -14.22
CA ILE A 8 44.34 -2.88 -13.73
C ILE A 8 43.12 -1.97 -13.60
N GLY A 9 42.25 -2.01 -14.61
CA GLY A 9 40.97 -1.32 -14.59
C GLY A 9 40.08 -1.92 -13.50
N ALA A 10 39.80 -1.14 -12.46
CA ALA A 10 38.73 -1.44 -11.52
C ALA A 10 37.40 -1.34 -12.28
N LEU A 11 36.80 -2.49 -12.62
CA LEU A 11 35.41 -2.54 -13.00
C LEU A 11 34.58 -2.14 -11.78
N GLY A 12 34.24 -0.85 -11.70
CA GLY A 12 33.22 -0.34 -10.81
C GLY A 12 31.89 -0.93 -11.25
N ALA A 13 31.48 -2.04 -10.64
CA ALA A 13 30.11 -2.50 -10.67
C ALA A 13 29.26 -1.46 -9.92
N THR A 14 28.75 -0.47 -10.64
CA THR A 14 27.71 0.42 -10.13
C THR A 14 26.47 -0.45 -9.95
N ALA A 15 26.25 -0.96 -8.75
CA ALA A 15 24.96 -1.53 -8.38
C ALA A 15 23.88 -0.49 -8.72
N PRO A 16 22.76 -0.89 -9.35
CA PRO A 16 21.68 0.05 -9.57
C PRO A 16 21.31 0.64 -8.21
N ALA A 17 21.34 1.97 -8.11
CA ALA A 17 20.89 2.65 -6.93
C ALA A 17 19.47 2.18 -6.67
N ALA A 18 19.27 1.46 -5.56
CA ALA A 18 17.95 1.08 -5.10
C ALA A 18 17.15 2.37 -5.02
N THR A 19 16.17 2.51 -5.91
CA THR A 19 15.28 3.67 -5.90
C THR A 19 14.60 3.60 -4.55
N ALA A 20 14.92 4.55 -3.67
CA ALA A 20 14.27 4.65 -2.37
C ALA A 20 12.76 4.69 -2.66
N LEU A 21 12.05 3.67 -2.21
CA LEU A 21 10.59 3.66 -2.31
C LEU A 21 10.10 4.99 -1.73
N PRO A 22 9.13 5.65 -2.39
CA PRO A 22 8.59 6.90 -1.86
C PRO A 22 8.16 6.69 -0.42
N LEU A 23 8.59 7.61 0.45
CA LEU A 23 8.11 7.67 1.83
C LEU A 23 6.62 8.03 1.77
N GLY A 24 5.79 7.20 2.38
CA GLY A 24 4.33 7.23 2.25
C GLY A 24 3.78 5.97 1.60
N VAL A 25 2.45 5.84 1.57
CA VAL A 25 1.75 4.66 1.05
C VAL A 25 0.86 5.08 -0.11
N PRO A 26 1.34 4.97 -1.36
CA PRO A 26 0.52 5.20 -2.54
C PRO A 26 -0.76 4.35 -2.50
N PRO A 27 -1.88 4.89 -2.99
CA PRO A 27 -3.13 4.16 -3.00
C PRO A 27 -3.07 2.95 -3.94
N ALA A 28 -3.71 1.85 -3.55
CA ALA A 28 -3.98 0.75 -4.48
C ALA A 28 -5.14 1.15 -5.39
N ARG A 29 -5.07 0.90 -6.70
CA ARG A 29 -6.18 1.15 -7.63
C ARG A 29 -6.81 -0.16 -8.03
N THR A 30 -8.13 -0.22 -8.09
CA THR A 30 -8.83 -1.49 -8.30
C THR A 30 -10.12 -1.31 -9.07
N LEU A 31 -10.52 -2.36 -9.77
CA LEU A 31 -11.93 -2.55 -10.15
C LEU A 31 -12.68 -3.06 -8.93
N CYS A 32 -13.95 -2.72 -8.79
CA CYS A 32 -14.79 -3.24 -7.71
C CYS A 32 -16.08 -3.85 -8.28
N GLY A 33 -16.66 -4.77 -7.51
CA GLY A 33 -17.86 -5.51 -7.87
C GLY A 33 -18.80 -5.71 -6.69
N GLY A 34 -19.94 -6.35 -6.94
CA GLY A 34 -21.02 -6.51 -5.98
C GLY A 34 -22.35 -6.46 -6.72
N ASP A 35 -23.27 -5.60 -6.25
CA ASP A 35 -24.53 -5.34 -6.96
C ASP A 35 -24.32 -4.41 -8.17
N GLY A 36 -23.22 -3.64 -8.18
CA GLY A 36 -22.74 -2.81 -9.28
C GLY A 36 -21.30 -3.13 -9.70
N ALA A 37 -20.84 -2.50 -10.77
CA ALA A 37 -19.44 -2.48 -11.18
C ALA A 37 -18.88 -1.06 -11.02
N GLY A 38 -17.59 -0.94 -10.76
CA GLY A 38 -16.96 0.36 -10.59
C GLY A 38 -15.45 0.31 -10.64
N ILE A 39 -14.87 1.48 -10.48
CA ILE A 39 -13.44 1.68 -10.30
C ILE A 39 -13.22 2.41 -8.99
N GLY A 40 -12.07 2.23 -8.38
CA GLY A 40 -11.71 3.06 -7.26
C GLY A 40 -10.31 2.83 -6.78
N MET A 41 -10.07 3.32 -5.58
CA MET A 41 -8.79 3.19 -4.93
C MET A 41 -8.94 2.95 -3.44
N ILE A 42 -7.95 2.26 -2.89
CA ILE A 42 -7.76 2.13 -1.45
C ILE A 42 -6.69 3.12 -1.07
N ALA A 43 -7.11 4.28 -0.57
CA ALA A 43 -6.22 5.28 -0.01
C ALA A 43 -5.58 4.74 1.26
N ALA A 44 -4.33 5.13 1.51
CA ALA A 44 -3.60 4.69 2.68
C ALA A 44 -2.66 5.78 3.19
N PHE A 45 -2.53 5.89 4.50
CA PHE A 45 -1.49 6.70 5.12
C PHE A 45 -1.01 6.09 6.43
N TYR A 46 0.20 6.47 6.82
CA TYR A 46 0.77 6.19 8.13
C TYR A 46 1.06 7.51 8.82
N ASP A 47 0.66 7.62 10.09
CA ASP A 47 0.94 8.77 10.95
C ASP A 47 1.44 8.21 12.31
N PRO A 48 2.70 8.45 12.69
CA PRO A 48 3.27 7.91 13.93
C PRO A 48 2.55 8.43 15.19
N ASP A 49 1.88 9.57 15.10
CA ASP A 49 1.12 10.17 16.21
C ASP A 49 -0.31 9.59 16.30
N ARG A 50 -0.76 8.83 15.29
CA ARG A 50 -2.11 8.22 15.23
C ARG A 50 -2.05 6.69 15.24
N ASN A 51 -1.32 6.15 16.20
CA ASN A 51 -1.33 4.71 16.46
C ASN A 51 -2.60 4.29 17.21
N TYR A 52 -3.23 3.21 16.77
CA TYR A 52 -4.35 2.57 17.42
C TYR A 52 -3.83 1.53 18.44
N SER A 53 -4.22 1.68 19.71
CA SER A 53 -3.85 0.75 20.79
C SER A 53 -2.34 0.52 20.98
N GLY A 54 -1.51 1.52 20.65
CA GLY A 54 -0.04 1.44 20.81
C GLY A 54 0.68 0.60 19.76
N VAL A 55 -0.01 0.16 18.71
CA VAL A 55 0.57 -0.58 17.58
C VAL A 55 0.72 0.35 16.38
N PRO A 56 1.82 0.30 15.62
CA PRO A 56 1.97 1.05 14.37
C PRO A 56 0.76 0.84 13.48
N THR A 57 0.05 1.91 13.13
CA THR A 57 -1.24 1.82 12.45
C THR A 57 -1.18 2.40 11.05
N LEU A 58 -1.46 1.56 10.07
CA LEU A 58 -1.76 1.97 8.71
C LEU A 58 -3.25 2.30 8.63
N TRP A 59 -3.60 3.51 8.22
CA TRP A 59 -4.99 3.90 8.00
C TRP A 59 -5.34 3.68 6.54
N ILE A 60 -6.41 2.94 6.26
CA ILE A 60 -6.89 2.69 4.89
C ILE A 60 -8.32 3.18 4.69
N HIS A 61 -8.67 3.58 3.47
CA HIS A 61 -10.01 4.07 3.15
C HIS A 61 -10.37 3.73 1.70
N PRO A 62 -11.55 3.15 1.42
CA PRO A 62 -12.02 2.92 0.07
C PRO A 62 -12.59 4.22 -0.54
N GLU A 63 -12.20 4.53 -1.76
CA GLU A 63 -12.76 5.60 -2.58
C GLU A 63 -13.24 4.99 -3.90
N PHE A 64 -14.55 4.71 -4.02
CA PHE A 64 -15.13 4.07 -5.19
C PHE A 64 -15.95 5.04 -6.04
N VAL A 65 -15.94 4.81 -7.35
CA VAL A 65 -16.77 5.50 -8.33
C VAL A 65 -17.59 4.45 -9.08
N PHE A 66 -18.91 4.55 -8.97
CA PHE A 66 -19.85 3.61 -9.55
C PHE A 66 -19.99 3.81 -11.06
N ALA A 67 -20.13 2.70 -11.80
CA ALA A 67 -20.58 2.78 -13.18
C ALA A 67 -22.05 3.25 -13.21
N PRO A 68 -22.39 4.18 -14.13
CA PRO A 68 -23.71 4.83 -14.15
C PRO A 68 -24.86 3.92 -14.58
N ASP A 69 -24.58 2.71 -15.05
CA ASP A 69 -25.56 1.76 -15.57
C ASP A 69 -26.37 1.05 -14.47
N ARG A 70 -25.96 1.14 -13.19
CA ARG A 70 -26.69 0.59 -12.04
C ARG A 70 -26.76 1.56 -10.86
N PRO A 71 -27.69 2.53 -10.88
CA PRO A 71 -27.93 3.40 -9.73
C PRO A 71 -28.34 2.58 -8.49
N GLY A 72 -27.61 2.73 -7.38
CA GLY A 72 -27.90 2.09 -6.09
C GLY A 72 -27.26 0.71 -5.85
N GLY A 73 -26.34 0.27 -6.71
CA GLY A 73 -25.52 -0.92 -6.45
C GLY A 73 -24.43 -0.68 -5.41
N SER A 74 -23.96 -1.75 -4.76
CA SER A 74 -22.78 -1.76 -3.91
C SER A 74 -21.50 -2.05 -4.72
N CYS A 75 -20.40 -1.42 -4.36
CA CYS A 75 -19.07 -1.73 -4.89
C CYS A 75 -18.14 -2.06 -3.74
N GLY A 76 -17.57 -3.27 -3.73
CA GLY A 76 -16.62 -3.68 -2.70
C GLY A 76 -15.53 -4.58 -3.25
N VAL A 77 -14.48 -4.69 -2.45
CA VAL A 77 -13.31 -5.52 -2.70
C VAL A 77 -12.79 -6.08 -1.39
N THR A 78 -12.14 -7.23 -1.45
CA THR A 78 -11.34 -7.73 -0.34
C THR A 78 -9.93 -7.19 -0.47
N VAL A 79 -9.47 -6.46 0.54
CA VAL A 79 -8.11 -5.91 0.64
C VAL A 79 -7.21 -6.87 1.40
N THR A 80 -6.01 -7.11 0.85
CA THR A 80 -4.93 -7.82 1.51
C THR A 80 -3.77 -6.85 1.77
N VAL A 81 -3.37 -6.73 3.04
CA VAL A 81 -2.22 -5.93 3.45
C VAL A 81 -1.08 -6.86 3.86
N SER A 82 0.05 -6.73 3.18
CA SER A 82 1.30 -7.42 3.54
C SER A 82 2.37 -6.41 3.91
N TRP A 83 3.26 -6.77 4.82
CA TRP A 83 4.33 -5.90 5.27
C TRP A 83 5.64 -6.65 5.44
N ARG A 84 6.73 -5.89 5.38
CA ARG A 84 8.08 -6.34 5.70
C ARG A 84 8.81 -5.21 6.40
N ASN A 85 9.39 -5.50 7.56
CA ASN A 85 10.38 -4.64 8.18
C ASN A 85 11.75 -4.95 7.54
N SER A 86 12.29 -3.99 6.81
CA SER A 86 13.55 -4.16 6.08
C SER A 86 14.78 -4.08 6.98
N ASP A 87 14.63 -3.60 8.21
CA ASP A 87 15.72 -3.51 9.18
C ASP A 87 15.82 -4.78 10.06
N THR A 88 14.68 -5.42 10.38
CA THR A 88 14.65 -6.64 11.22
C THR A 88 14.42 -7.92 10.43
N GLY A 89 13.93 -7.83 9.19
CA GLY A 89 13.56 -8.97 8.36
C GLY A 89 12.19 -9.59 8.68
N VAL A 90 11.49 -9.12 9.71
CA VAL A 90 10.14 -9.58 10.07
C VAL A 90 9.15 -9.23 8.95
N PHE A 91 8.27 -10.15 8.59
CA PHE A 91 7.24 -9.92 7.57
C PHE A 91 5.95 -10.66 7.90
N GLY A 92 4.86 -10.29 7.24
CA GLY A 92 3.61 -11.01 7.34
C GLY A 92 2.54 -10.49 6.39
N THR A 93 1.37 -11.10 6.50
CA THR A 93 0.15 -10.72 5.78
C THR A 93 -1.02 -10.75 6.77
N LEU A 94 -1.87 -9.72 6.72
CA LEU A 94 -2.97 -9.58 7.64
C LEU A 94 -4.15 -10.42 7.15
N PRO A 95 -5.09 -10.78 8.04
CA PRO A 95 -6.36 -11.31 7.59
C PRO A 95 -7.00 -10.39 6.54
N PRO A 96 -7.61 -10.94 5.48
CA PRO A 96 -8.25 -10.14 4.45
C PRO A 96 -9.35 -9.25 5.03
N ILE A 97 -9.45 -8.01 4.52
CA ILE A 97 -10.39 -6.99 5.01
C ILE A 97 -11.39 -6.72 3.90
N TRP A 98 -12.67 -7.00 4.12
CA TRP A 98 -13.72 -6.59 3.19
C TRP A 98 -13.97 -5.10 3.32
N LEU A 99 -13.81 -4.37 2.21
CA LEU A 99 -14.15 -2.96 2.10
C LEU A 99 -15.23 -2.81 1.04
N ASP A 100 -16.37 -2.25 1.42
CA ASP A 100 -17.39 -1.81 0.48
C ASP A 100 -17.71 -0.33 0.66
N ASP A 101 -18.16 0.26 -0.43
CA ASP A 101 -18.89 1.51 -0.42
C ASP A 101 -20.33 1.17 -0.80
N ARG A 102 -21.17 1.00 0.23
CA ARG A 102 -22.62 0.83 0.08
C ARG A 102 -23.30 2.20 0.11
N THR A 103 -22.91 3.12 -0.78
CA THR A 103 -23.62 4.39 -0.96
C THR A 103 -24.69 4.28 -2.04
N PRO A 104 -25.95 3.98 -1.68
CA PRO A 104 -27.07 4.70 -2.24
C PRO A 104 -27.37 5.89 -1.29
N ALA A 105 -27.25 7.12 -1.78
CA ALA A 105 -27.79 8.35 -1.16
C ALA A 105 -26.93 9.20 -0.20
N GLU A 106 -25.63 8.95 0.00
CA GLU A 106 -24.77 9.93 0.69
C GLU A 106 -23.51 10.19 -0.14
N GLU A 107 -23.29 11.45 -0.48
CA GLU A 107 -22.05 11.98 -1.05
C GLU A 107 -20.84 11.35 -0.36
N ASN A 108 -19.93 10.70 -1.11
CA ASN A 108 -18.61 10.18 -0.68
C ASN A 108 -18.24 10.69 0.72
N VAL A 109 -18.68 9.97 1.76
CA VAL A 109 -18.55 10.47 3.13
C VAL A 109 -17.09 10.30 3.51
N ALA A 110 -16.29 11.30 3.17
CA ALA A 110 -14.93 11.48 3.64
C ALA A 110 -14.96 11.37 5.17
N GLY A 111 -14.57 10.22 5.73
CA GLY A 111 -14.66 10.06 7.18
C GLY A 111 -14.27 8.71 7.79
N SER A 112 -14.60 7.58 7.16
CA SER A 112 -14.34 6.28 7.79
C SER A 112 -12.99 5.71 7.36
N TRP A 113 -11.92 6.22 7.96
CA TRP A 113 -10.60 5.58 7.86
C TRP A 113 -10.56 4.36 8.77
N ILE A 114 -10.13 3.22 8.22
CA ILE A 114 -10.07 1.94 8.92
C ILE A 114 -8.66 1.75 9.46
N PRO A 115 -8.48 1.61 10.79
CA PRO A 115 -7.18 1.38 11.38
C PRO A 115 -6.73 -0.07 11.15
N VAL A 116 -5.52 -0.23 10.63
CA VAL A 116 -4.89 -1.52 10.35
C VAL A 116 -3.57 -1.61 11.13
N GLY A 117 -3.59 -2.36 12.23
CA GLY A 117 -2.40 -2.55 13.06
C GLY A 117 -1.35 -3.41 12.36
N ILE A 118 -0.13 -2.89 12.23
CA ILE A 118 1.01 -3.56 11.60
C ILE A 118 2.00 -4.00 12.69
N PRO A 119 2.07 -5.31 13.01
CA PRO A 119 2.96 -5.82 14.05
C PRO A 119 4.41 -5.97 13.54
N ALA A 120 4.97 -4.89 12.97
CA ALA A 120 6.29 -4.89 12.34
C ALA A 120 7.46 -4.63 13.31
N GLY A 121 7.19 -4.09 14.50
CA GLY A 121 8.22 -3.53 15.38
C GLY A 121 8.79 -2.21 14.83
N LEU A 122 9.86 -1.72 15.47
CA LEU A 122 10.56 -0.49 15.07
C LEU A 122 11.37 -0.70 13.78
N GLY A 123 11.52 0.34 12.98
CA GLY A 123 12.32 0.34 11.75
C GLY A 123 11.55 0.73 10.49
N ARG A 124 12.18 0.52 9.33
CA ARG A 124 11.61 0.79 8.00
C ARG A 124 10.67 -0.34 7.59
N VAL A 125 9.39 0.00 7.48
CA VAL A 125 8.32 -0.95 7.12
C VAL A 125 7.90 -0.68 5.68
N GLU A 126 8.11 -1.66 4.82
CA GLU A 126 7.52 -1.72 3.48
C GLU A 126 6.12 -2.34 3.60
N VAL A 127 5.13 -1.71 2.98
CA VAL A 127 3.76 -2.23 2.90
C VAL A 127 3.33 -2.41 1.45
N LEU A 128 2.52 -3.45 1.24
CA LEU A 128 1.86 -3.77 -0.01
C LEU A 128 0.37 -3.94 0.25
N ILE A 129 -0.44 -3.17 -0.47
CA ILE A 129 -1.90 -3.22 -0.45
C ILE A 129 -2.35 -3.77 -1.80
N ALA A 130 -3.02 -4.91 -1.78
CA ALA A 130 -3.56 -5.60 -2.94
C ALA A 130 -5.07 -5.85 -2.75
N THR A 131 -5.78 -6.11 -3.84
CA THR A 131 -7.21 -6.47 -3.80
C THR A 131 -7.47 -7.80 -4.50
N ASP A 132 -8.62 -8.40 -4.26
CA ASP A 132 -9.10 -9.61 -4.94
C ASP A 132 -9.59 -9.39 -6.38
N SER A 133 -9.88 -8.14 -6.75
CA SER A 133 -10.27 -7.73 -8.11
C SER A 133 -9.07 -7.28 -8.96
N PRO A 134 -9.17 -7.16 -10.31
CA PRO A 134 -8.10 -6.62 -11.14
C PRO A 134 -7.62 -5.24 -10.63
N HIS A 135 -6.33 -5.13 -10.33
CA HIS A 135 -5.81 -3.99 -9.59
C HIS A 135 -4.35 -3.65 -9.93
N VAL A 136 -3.97 -2.42 -9.57
CA VAL A 136 -2.60 -1.97 -9.43
C VAL A 136 -2.31 -1.85 -7.93
N PRO A 137 -1.39 -2.66 -7.36
CA PRO A 137 -1.10 -2.63 -5.93
C PRO A 137 -0.56 -1.27 -5.47
N GLY A 138 -0.96 -0.87 -4.27
CA GLY A 138 -0.33 0.23 -3.55
C GLY A 138 0.91 -0.29 -2.82
N LYS A 139 2.09 0.29 -3.06
CA LYS A 139 3.32 -0.11 -2.38
C LYS A 139 4.05 1.11 -1.85
N GLY A 140 4.38 1.10 -0.56
CA GLY A 140 4.98 2.25 0.13
C GLY A 140 5.91 1.86 1.27
N VAL A 141 6.60 2.86 1.81
CA VAL A 141 7.49 2.70 2.96
C VAL A 141 7.21 3.77 4.00
N PHE A 142 7.17 3.37 5.26
CA PHE A 142 7.15 4.29 6.40
C PHE A 142 8.15 3.84 7.47
N VAL A 143 8.46 4.74 8.41
CA VAL A 143 9.39 4.49 9.51
C VAL A 143 8.60 4.44 10.80
N VAL A 144 8.78 3.35 11.55
CA VAL A 144 8.26 3.20 12.91
C VAL A 144 9.40 3.52 13.88
N THR A 145 9.18 4.47 14.77
CA THR A 145 10.15 4.96 15.76
C THR A 145 9.68 4.75 17.18
#